data_AF-A0AAW5N4E8-F1
#
_entry.id   AF-A0AAW5N4E8-F1
#
_cell.length_a   1.000
_cell.length_b   1.000
_cell.length_c   1.000
_cell.angle_alpha   90.00
_cell.angle_beta   90.00
_cell.angle_gamma   90.00
#
_symmetry.space_group_name_H-M   'P 1'
#
loop_
_entity.id
_entity.type
_entity.pdbx_description
1 polymer ?
#
loop_
_entity_poly.entity_id
_entity_poly.type
_entity_poly.pdbx_seq_one_letter_code
_entity_poly.pdbx_strand_id
1 'polypeptide(L)'
;KYVSAYLVGDPLEFGKKLGNAAADYFIANKIDQPKIAVINCEAFEVCVQRRKGFEEVLKSRVPGAQIVANQEGTVLDKAISV
;
A
#
# COMPACT_ATOMS: atom_id res chain seq x y z
N LYS A 1 -30.11 -24.70 -6.99
CA LYS A 1 -30.33 -23.55 -6.08
C LYS A 1 -28.95 -22.98 -5.77
N TYR A 2 -28.61 -21.80 -6.28
CA TYR A 2 -27.28 -21.21 -6.05
C TYR A 2 -27.27 -20.43 -4.73
N VAL A 3 -26.18 -20.53 -3.99
CA VAL A 3 -25.90 -19.71 -2.81
C VAL A 3 -24.78 -18.76 -3.20
N SER A 4 -25.03 -17.45 -3.09
CA SER A 4 -24.03 -16.41 -3.26
C SER A 4 -23.51 -16.00 -1.90
N ALA A 5 -22.19 -15.94 -1.74
CA ALA A 5 -21.54 -15.36 -0.57
C ALA A 5 -20.58 -14.26 -1.03
N TYR A 6 -20.62 -13.11 -0.36
CA TYR A 6 -19.70 -12.00 -0.61
C TYR A 6 -18.69 -11.95 0.52
N LEU A 7 -17.41 -11.98 0.16
CA LEU A 7 -16.31 -11.79 1.10
C LEU A 7 -15.74 -10.40 0.83
N VAL A 8 -16.23 -9.40 1.57
CA VAL A 8 -15.70 -8.03 1.51
C VAL A 8 -14.64 -7.91 2.59
N GLY A 9 -13.37 -7.89 2.18
CA GLY A 9 -12.27 -7.58 3.08
C GLY A 9 -12.09 -6.07 3.22
N ASP A 10 -11.84 -5.58 4.43
CA ASP A 10 -11.58 -4.15 4.69
C ASP A 10 -10.23 -3.75 4.05
N PRO A 11 -10.24 -2.96 2.97
CA PRO A 11 -9.01 -2.58 2.27
C PRO A 11 -8.10 -1.70 3.14
N LEU A 12 -8.66 -0.87 4.03
CA LEU A 12 -7.90 0.00 4.91
C LEU A 12 -7.11 -0.83 5.92
N GLU A 13 -7.76 -1.79 6.58
CA GLU A 13 -7.10 -2.69 7.53
C GLU A 13 -6.04 -3.57 6.87
N PHE A 14 -6.27 -4.01 5.61
CA PHE A 14 -5.22 -4.67 4.84
C PHE A 14 -4.03 -3.75 4.55
N GLY A 15 -4.29 -2.47 4.26
CA GLY A 15 -3.27 -1.44 4.14
C GLY A 15 -2.43 -1.30 5.42
N LYS A 16 -3.10 -1.20 6.57
CA LYS A 16 -2.43 -1.08 7.87
C LYS A 16 -1.53 -2.28 8.19
N LYS A 17 -1.99 -3.51 7.89
CA LYS A 17 -1.19 -4.72 8.05
C LYS A 17 0.08 -4.70 7.18
N LEU A 18 -0.04 -4.27 5.93
CA LEU A 18 1.11 -4.07 5.05
C LEU A 18 2.06 -2.99 5.60
N GLY A 19 1.52 -1.88 6.09
CA GLY A 19 2.30 -0.79 6.68
C GLY A 19 3.08 -1.24 7.91
N ASN A 20 2.48 -2.09 8.75
CA ASN A 20 3.17 -2.68 9.90
C ASN A 20 4.34 -3.56 9.47
N ALA A 21 4.12 -4.46 8.52
CA ALA A 21 5.18 -5.34 8.03
C ALA A 21 6.35 -4.55 7.40
N ALA A 22 6.05 -3.49 6.65
CA ALA A 22 7.06 -2.61 6.07
C ALA A 22 7.83 -1.84 7.16
N ALA A 23 7.13 -1.28 8.16
CA ALA A 23 7.76 -0.58 9.27
C ALA A 23 8.66 -1.51 10.10
N ASP A 24 8.21 -2.74 10.37
CA ASP A 24 9.02 -3.76 11.07
C ASP A 24 10.33 -4.01 10.32
N TYR A 25 10.27 -4.17 9.00
CA TYR A 25 11.45 -4.33 8.16
C TYR A 25 12.39 -3.13 8.24
N PHE A 26 11.89 -1.91 8.05
CA PHE A 26 12.74 -0.71 8.06
C PHE A 26 13.40 -0.47 9.42
N ILE A 27 12.65 -0.64 10.52
CA ILE A 27 13.18 -0.50 11.89
C ILE A 27 14.24 -1.57 12.17
N ALA A 28 13.98 -2.83 11.83
CA ALA A 28 14.93 -3.92 12.03
C ALA A 28 16.26 -3.70 11.28
N ASN A 29 16.19 -3.05 10.11
CA ASN A 29 17.34 -2.76 9.26
C ASN A 29 17.93 -1.36 9.45
N LYS A 30 17.44 -0.57 10.41
CA LYS A 30 17.89 0.82 10.67
C LYS A 30 17.78 1.73 9.43
N ILE A 31 16.69 1.59 8.68
CA ILE A 31 16.37 2.41 7.51
C ILE A 31 15.40 3.50 7.94
N ASP A 32 15.93 4.66 8.30
CA ASP A 32 15.12 5.73 8.90
C ASP A 32 14.39 6.61 7.88
N GLN A 33 14.87 6.64 6.63
CA GLN A 33 14.35 7.50 5.55
C GLN A 33 14.11 6.72 4.24
N PRO A 34 13.27 5.66 4.25
CA PRO A 34 13.03 4.88 3.04
C PRO A 34 12.29 5.70 1.99
N LYS A 35 12.77 5.64 0.74
CA LYS A 35 12.06 6.14 -0.44
C LYS A 35 11.29 4.99 -1.07
N ILE A 36 9.99 5.14 -1.22
CA ILE A 36 9.07 4.06 -1.59
C ILE A 36 8.29 4.50 -2.84
N ALA A 37 8.35 3.68 -3.89
CA ALA A 37 7.47 3.79 -5.04
C ALA A 37 6.29 2.83 -4.85
N VAL A 38 5.08 3.31 -5.06
CA VAL A 38 3.86 2.51 -5.03
C VAL A 38 3.41 2.27 -6.47
N ILE A 39 3.23 0.99 -6.81
CA ILE A 39 2.60 0.58 -8.07
C ILE A 39 1.32 -0.15 -7.70
N ASN A 40 0.17 0.37 -8.10
CA ASN A 40 -1.11 -0.18 -7.69
C ASN A 40 -2.22 0.07 -8.72
N CYS A 41 -3.45 -0.22 -8.33
CA CYS A 41 -4.68 -0.07 -9.09
C CYS A 41 -5.43 1.23 -8.74
N GLU A 42 -4.75 2.38 -8.76
CA GLU A 42 -5.25 3.66 -8.19
C GLU A 42 -6.63 4.10 -8.70
N ALA A 43 -7.04 3.66 -9.90
CA ALA A 43 -8.37 3.92 -10.45
C ALA A 43 -9.52 3.31 -9.63
N PHE A 44 -9.25 2.33 -8.77
CA PHE A 44 -10.26 1.64 -7.97
C PHE A 44 -10.19 2.07 -6.50
N GLU A 45 -11.35 2.40 -5.92
CA GLU A 45 -11.45 2.89 -4.54
C GLU A 45 -10.80 1.95 -3.52
N VAL A 46 -10.90 0.64 -3.71
CA VAL A 46 -10.29 -0.36 -2.81
C VAL A 46 -8.77 -0.21 -2.74
N CYS A 47 -8.12 0.22 -3.82
CA CYS A 47 -6.67 0.40 -3.89
C CYS A 47 -6.25 1.71 -3.23
N VAL A 48 -7.07 2.76 -3.37
CA VAL A 48 -6.90 4.04 -2.66
C VAL A 48 -7.00 3.83 -1.15
N GLN A 49 -8.01 3.11 -0.67
CA GLN A 49 -8.19 2.82 0.76
C GLN A 49 -7.02 1.99 1.32
N ARG A 50 -6.55 1.00 0.56
CA ARG A 50 -5.39 0.19 0.96
C ARG A 50 -4.11 1.02 1.05
N ARG A 51 -3.87 1.92 0.09
CA ARG A 51 -2.72 2.83 0.14
C ARG A 51 -2.80 3.78 1.33
N LYS A 52 -3.99 4.33 1.65
CA LYS A 52 -4.20 5.17 2.83
C LYS A 52 -3.84 4.45 4.13
N GLY A 53 -4.31 3.22 4.32
CA GLY A 53 -4.00 2.43 5.52
C GLY A 53 -2.52 2.09 5.63
N PHE A 54 -1.87 1.81 4.50
CA PHE A 54 -0.42 1.61 4.44
C PHE A 54 0.35 2.87 4.87
N GLU A 55 0.03 4.01 4.27
CA GLU A 55 0.72 5.27 4.54
C GLU A 55 0.49 5.77 5.97
N GLU A 56 -0.70 5.57 6.54
CA GLU A 56 -1.03 5.95 7.92
C GLU A 56 -0.08 5.28 8.92
N VAL A 57 0.02 3.95 8.86
CA VAL A 57 0.90 3.18 9.76
C VAL A 57 2.36 3.49 9.49
N LEU A 58 2.74 3.55 8.21
CA LEU A 58 4.13 3.78 7.83
C LEU A 58 4.64 5.14 8.32
N LYS A 59 3.88 6.22 8.11
CA LYS A 59 4.26 7.58 8.57
C LYS A 59 4.27 7.69 10.09
N SER A 60 3.41 6.95 10.78
CA SER A 60 3.40 6.89 12.25
C SER A 60 4.66 6.22 12.82
N ARG A 61 5.10 5.11 12.22
CA ARG A 61 6.17 4.27 12.76
C ARG A 61 7.55 4.60 12.19
N VAL A 62 7.61 5.13 10.97
CA VAL A 62 8.83 5.53 10.27
C VAL A 62 8.62 6.95 9.71
N PRO A 63 8.70 8.00 10.55
CA PRO A 63 8.36 9.37 10.15
C PRO A 63 9.19 9.93 9.00
N GLY A 64 10.39 9.39 8.75
CA GLY A 64 11.25 9.78 7.63
C GLY A 64 10.90 9.11 6.29
N ALA A 65 9.92 8.21 6.26
CA ALA A 65 9.51 7.53 5.04
C ALA A 65 8.88 8.50 4.02
N GLN A 66 9.26 8.33 2.75
CA GLN A 66 8.78 9.15 1.64
C GLN A 66 8.17 8.28 0.55
N ILE A 67 6.91 8.55 0.20
CA ILE A 67 6.31 8.02 -1.02
C ILE A 67 6.76 8.92 -2.17
N VAL A 68 7.65 8.41 -3.02
CA VAL A 68 8.27 9.19 -4.11
C VAL A 68 7.58 8.99 -5.46
N ALA A 69 6.74 7.96 -5.57
CA ALA A 69 5.92 7.71 -6.75
C ALA A 69 4.65 6.95 -6.37
N ASN A 70 3.55 7.24 -7.06
CA ASN A 70 2.34 6.43 -7.05
C ASN A 70 1.87 6.25 -8.50
N GLN A 71 2.05 5.05 -9.03
CA GLN A 71 1.80 4.75 -10.44
C GLN A 71 0.72 3.69 -10.60
N GLU A 72 -0.11 3.87 -11.64
CA GLU A 72 -1.06 2.85 -12.05
C GLU A 72 -0.31 1.69 -12.72
N GLY A 73 -0.43 0.49 -12.17
CA GLY A 73 0.14 -0.75 -12.72
C GLY A 73 -0.89 -1.72 -13.27
N THR A 74 -2.19 -1.38 -13.22
CA THR A 74 -3.27 -2.27 -13.68
C THR A 74 -3.44 -2.34 -15.18
N VAL A 75 -2.90 -1.38 -15.92
CA VAL A 75 -2.95 -1.38 -17.38
C VAL A 75 -1.51 -1.40 -17.89
N LEU A 76 -1.17 -2.47 -18.61
CA LEU A 76 0.18 -2.77 -19.10
C LEU A 76 0.79 -1.65 -19.95
N ASP A 77 -0.04 -0.87 -20.64
CA ASP A 77 0.37 0.25 -21.51
C ASP A 77 0.66 1.55 -20.73
N LYS A 78 0.18 1.67 -19.49
CA LYS A 78 0.44 2.82 -18.60
C LYS A 78 1.51 2.53 -17.55
N ALA A 79 1.92 1.28 -17.40
CA ALA A 79 3.03 0.91 -16.53
C ALA A 79 4.34 1.46 -17.13
N ILE A 80 4.95 2.43 -16.43
CA ILE A 80 6.24 2.99 -16.82
C ILE A 80 7.34 2.10 -16.23
N SER A 81 8.38 1.78 -17.01
CA SER A 81 9.51 1.01 -16.50
C SER A 81 10.19 1.77 -15.37
N VAL A 82 10.30 1.12 -14.21
CA VAL A 82 11.04 1.58 -13.03
C VAL A 82 12.48 1.07 -13.05
#